data_AF-A0A183F018-F1
#
_entry.id   AF-A0A183F018-F1
#
_cell.length_a   1.000
_cell.length_b   1.000
_cell.length_c   1.000
_cell.angle_alpha   90.00
_cell.angle_beta   90.00
_cell.angle_gamma   90.00
#
_symmetry.space_group_name_H-M   'P 1'
#
loop_
_entity.id
_entity.type
_entity.pdbx_description
1 polymer ?
#
loop_
_entity_poly.entity_id
_entity_poly.type
_entity_poly.pdbx_seq_one_letter_code
_entity_poly.pdbx_strand_id
1 'polypeptide(L)'
;MRHNEKVDLRAAGLAQSLAIACAPVVPVVAAVFTFLGLILSGGDLLASDAFSAITVFFVMIFGIRMIPYGTRYCAEALVALRRIQEIFLLPEYDQQIPVCKDANIAIHFKNATFLWDEKGRDFLRFSRFNQNLSFFCASFYWDIETDTIRCTSIDPG
;
A
#
# COMPACT_ATOMS: atom_id res chain seq x y z
N MET A 1 -3.43 -8.09 23.63
CA MET A 1 -2.69 -7.57 22.46
C MET A 1 -1.69 -8.58 21.90
N ARG A 2 -0.66 -9.03 22.64
CA ARG A 2 0.36 -9.99 22.13
C ARG A 2 -0.13 -11.33 21.57
N HIS A 3 -1.29 -11.85 22.01
CA HIS A 3 -1.80 -13.12 21.49
C HIS A 3 -2.42 -12.98 20.10
N ASN A 4 -3.24 -11.95 19.89
CA ASN A 4 -3.90 -11.70 18.60
C ASN A 4 -2.89 -11.38 17.50
N GLU A 5 -1.87 -10.57 17.81
CA GLU A 5 -0.77 -10.25 16.88
C GLU A 5 -0.04 -11.52 16.40
N LYS A 6 0.21 -12.47 17.31
CA LYS A 6 0.84 -13.75 16.94
C LYS A 6 -0.06 -14.62 16.06
N VAL A 7 -1.37 -14.56 16.23
CA VAL A 7 -2.33 -15.30 15.40
C VAL A 7 -2.33 -14.72 13.99
N ASP A 8 -2.36 -13.39 13.86
CA ASP A 8 -2.34 -12.71 12.58
C ASP A 8 -1.02 -12.98 11.82
N LEU A 9 0.12 -12.92 12.52
CA LEU A 9 1.43 -13.24 11.93
C LEU A 9 1.54 -14.69 11.48
N ARG A 10 0.98 -15.65 12.25
CA ARG A 10 0.96 -17.06 11.86
C ARG A 10 0.05 -17.32 10.68
N ALA A 11 -1.14 -16.72 10.68
CA ALA A 11 -2.08 -16.83 9.57
C ALA A 11 -1.48 -16.26 8.27
N ALA A 12 -0.83 -15.10 8.37
CA ALA A 12 -0.11 -14.49 7.25
C ALA A 12 1.06 -15.36 6.76
N GLY A 13 1.88 -15.88 7.66
CA GLY A 13 3.02 -16.75 7.30
C GLY A 13 2.60 -18.07 6.65
N LEU A 14 1.49 -18.66 7.09
CA LEU A 14 0.91 -19.86 6.48
C LEU A 14 0.34 -19.55 5.08
N ALA A 15 -0.39 -18.45 4.93
CA ALA A 15 -0.91 -18.01 3.64
C ALA A 15 0.23 -17.70 2.65
N GLN A 16 1.30 -17.05 3.11
CA GLN A 16 2.48 -16.74 2.31
C GLN A 16 3.15 -18.01 1.79
N SER A 17 3.42 -18.95 2.70
CA SER A 17 4.10 -20.19 2.35
C SER A 17 3.28 -21.01 1.35
N LEU A 18 1.95 -21.03 1.50
CA LEU A 18 1.04 -21.68 0.56
C LEU A 18 1.04 -20.97 -0.80
N ALA A 19 1.00 -19.63 -0.82
CA ALA A 19 1.02 -18.85 -2.05
C ALA A 19 2.32 -19.07 -2.84
N ILE A 20 3.47 -19.08 -2.17
CA ILE A 20 4.78 -19.35 -2.78
C ILE A 20 4.82 -20.79 -3.34
N ALA A 21 4.27 -21.75 -2.62
CA ALA A 21 4.19 -23.14 -3.09
C ALA A 21 3.28 -23.30 -4.32
N CYS A 22 2.16 -22.56 -4.38
CA CYS A 22 1.22 -22.62 -5.50
C CYS A 22 1.65 -21.78 -6.71
N ALA A 23 2.48 -20.75 -6.50
CA ALA A 23 2.96 -19.83 -7.53
C ALA A 23 3.51 -20.49 -8.81
N PRO A 24 4.35 -21.55 -8.74
CA PRO A 24 4.85 -22.25 -9.92
C PRO A 24 3.86 -23.30 -10.48
N VAL A 25 2.86 -23.72 -9.70
CA VAL A 25 1.88 -24.74 -10.11
C VAL A 25 0.86 -24.18 -11.12
N VAL A 26 0.44 -22.93 -10.92
CA VAL A 26 -0.53 -22.24 -11.78
C VAL A 26 -0.15 -22.26 -13.27
N PRO A 27 1.06 -21.84 -13.69
CA PRO A 27 1.44 -21.85 -15.11
C PRO A 27 1.53 -23.27 -15.69
N VAL A 28 1.92 -24.27 -14.89
CA VAL A 28 1.96 -25.67 -15.33
C VAL A 28 0.56 -26.19 -15.62
N VAL A 29 -0.38 -25.95 -14.73
CA VAL A 29 -1.79 -26.36 -14.90
C VAL A 29 -2.42 -25.64 -16.09
N ALA A 30 -2.17 -24.33 -16.25
CA ALA A 30 -2.65 -23.56 -17.41
C ALA A 30 -2.10 -24.10 -18.74
N ALA A 31 -0.82 -24.48 -18.78
CA ALA A 31 -0.21 -25.10 -19.95
C ALA A 31 -0.85 -26.46 -20.28
N VAL A 32 -1.09 -27.31 -19.29
CA VAL A 32 -1.77 -28.61 -19.48
C VAL A 32 -3.17 -28.43 -20.06
N PHE A 33 -3.98 -27.50 -19.53
CA PHE A 33 -5.30 -27.22 -20.06
C PHE A 33 -5.25 -26.68 -21.50
N THR A 34 -4.27 -25.83 -21.80
CA THR A 34 -4.07 -25.28 -23.15
C THR A 34 -3.72 -26.39 -24.15
N PHE A 35 -2.79 -27.27 -23.80
CA PHE A 35 -2.41 -28.40 -24.65
C PHE A 35 -3.57 -29.38 -24.84
N LEU A 36 -4.34 -29.64 -23.78
CA LEU A 36 -5.53 -30.49 -23.89
C LEU A 36 -6.55 -29.91 -24.87
N GLY A 37 -6.78 -28.60 -24.82
CA GLY A 37 -7.65 -27.90 -25.77
C GLY A 37 -7.15 -27.98 -27.22
N LEU A 38 -5.85 -27.82 -27.45
CA LEU A 38 -5.25 -27.91 -28.78
C LEU A 38 -5.37 -29.32 -29.38
N ILE A 39 -5.12 -30.36 -28.57
CA ILE A 39 -5.24 -31.76 -29.01
C ILE A 39 -6.71 -32.09 -29.33
N LEU A 40 -7.67 -31.65 -28.50
CA LEU A 40 -9.10 -31.84 -28.76
C LEU A 40 -9.57 -31.11 -30.02
N SER A 41 -8.93 -30.00 -30.39
CA SER A 41 -9.21 -29.26 -31.62
C SER A 41 -8.60 -29.92 -32.87
N GLY A 42 -7.92 -31.06 -32.73
CA GLY A 42 -7.26 -31.76 -33.83
C GLY A 42 -5.93 -31.12 -34.26
N GLY A 43 -5.30 -30.33 -33.40
CA GLY A 43 -3.99 -29.73 -33.66
C GLY A 43 -2.83 -30.66 -33.28
N ASP A 44 -1.79 -30.69 -34.12
CA ASP A 44 -0.55 -31.39 -33.82
C ASP A 44 0.34 -30.54 -32.91
N LEU A 45 0.81 -31.11 -31.79
CA LEU A 45 1.75 -30.45 -30.89
C LEU A 45 3.18 -30.95 -31.12
N LEU A 46 4.05 -30.09 -31.63
CA LEU A 46 5.48 -30.32 -31.53
C LEU A 46 6.01 -29.96 -30.14
N ALA A 47 7.07 -30.65 -29.71
CA ALA A 47 7.76 -30.34 -28.46
C ALA A 47 8.28 -28.89 -28.43
N SER A 48 8.67 -28.31 -29.58
CA SER A 48 9.11 -26.91 -29.69
C SER A 48 8.04 -25.91 -29.23
N ASP A 49 6.79 -26.18 -29.59
CA ASP A 49 5.67 -25.27 -29.33
C ASP A 49 5.24 -25.35 -27.86
N ALA A 50 5.36 -26.55 -27.27
CA ALA A 50 5.10 -26.75 -25.85
C ALA A 50 6.07 -25.98 -24.95
N PHE A 51 7.37 -26.02 -25.24
CA PHE A 51 8.37 -25.26 -24.46
C PHE A 51 8.17 -23.74 -24.60
N SER A 52 7.83 -23.26 -25.78
CA SER A 52 7.51 -21.86 -26.02
C SER A 52 6.27 -21.41 -25.23
N ALA A 53 5.18 -22.17 -25.29
CA ALA A 53 3.94 -21.85 -24.58
C ALA A 53 4.13 -21.81 -23.05
N ILE A 54 4.85 -22.77 -22.46
CA ILE A 54 5.18 -22.77 -21.03
C ILE A 54 5.94 -21.49 -20.63
N THR A 55 6.91 -21.08 -21.45
CA THR A 55 7.70 -19.88 -21.20
C THR A 55 6.83 -18.62 -21.25
N VAL A 56 5.92 -18.53 -22.23
CA VAL A 56 4.97 -17.40 -22.35
C VAL A 56 4.05 -17.33 -21.13
N PHE A 57 3.48 -18.46 -20.67
CA PHE A 57 2.65 -18.47 -19.47
C PHE A 57 3.44 -18.05 -18.21
N PHE A 58 4.72 -18.43 -18.11
CA PHE A 58 5.59 -18.02 -17.02
C PHE A 58 5.92 -16.51 -17.04
N VAL A 59 6.10 -15.90 -18.20
CA VAL A 59 6.32 -14.45 -18.30
C VAL A 59 5.02 -13.68 -18.04
N MET A 60 3.88 -14.19 -18.54
CA MET A 60 2.58 -13.55 -18.36
C MET A 60 2.17 -13.49 -16.89
N ILE A 61 2.44 -14.55 -16.10
CA ILE A 61 2.11 -14.54 -14.68
C ILE A 61 2.83 -13.41 -13.96
N PHE A 62 4.08 -13.10 -14.31
CA PHE A 62 4.83 -11.96 -13.72
C PHE A 62 4.07 -10.63 -13.89
N GLY A 63 3.53 -10.37 -15.08
CA GLY A 63 2.69 -9.19 -15.33
C GLY A 63 1.45 -9.15 -14.45
N ILE A 64 0.78 -10.30 -14.28
CA ILE A 64 -0.39 -10.44 -13.39
C ILE A 64 0.02 -10.19 -11.92
N ARG A 65 1.20 -10.67 -11.49
CA ARG A 65 1.72 -10.40 -10.14
C ARG A 65 1.97 -8.92 -9.92
N MET A 66 2.37 -8.16 -10.93
CA MET A 66 2.67 -6.72 -10.82
C MET A 66 1.44 -5.84 -10.60
N ILE A 67 0.25 -6.30 -10.98
CA ILE A 67 -1.01 -5.54 -10.82
C ILE A 67 -1.34 -5.23 -9.34
N PRO A 68 -1.38 -6.21 -8.41
CA PRO A 68 -1.62 -5.92 -7.00
C PRO A 68 -0.52 -5.06 -6.38
N TYR A 69 0.75 -5.25 -6.78
CA TYR A 69 1.86 -4.39 -6.35
C TYR A 69 1.62 -2.93 -6.76
N GLY A 70 1.30 -2.68 -8.04
CA GLY A 70 0.98 -1.34 -8.53
C GLY A 70 -0.20 -0.71 -7.78
N THR A 71 -1.24 -1.50 -7.49
CA THR A 71 -2.44 -1.04 -6.78
C THR A 71 -2.12 -0.57 -5.36
N ARG A 72 -1.21 -1.26 -4.64
CA ARG A 72 -0.74 -0.82 -3.33
C ARG A 72 -0.03 0.53 -3.40
N TYR A 73 0.93 0.66 -4.32
CA TYR A 73 1.65 1.92 -4.49
C TYR A 73 0.72 3.07 -4.84
N CYS A 74 -0.27 2.81 -5.71
CA CYS A 74 -1.30 3.80 -6.00
C CYS A 74 -2.12 4.15 -4.76
N ALA A 75 -2.53 3.19 -3.93
CA ALA A 75 -3.30 3.45 -2.71
C ALA A 75 -2.50 4.29 -1.70
N GLU A 76 -1.24 3.94 -1.45
CA GLU A 76 -0.34 4.69 -0.55
C GLU A 76 -0.07 6.10 -1.10
N ALA A 77 0.21 6.22 -2.40
CA ALA A 77 0.42 7.51 -3.06
C ALA A 77 -0.84 8.39 -2.97
N LEU A 78 -2.03 7.82 -3.16
CA LEU A 78 -3.29 8.57 -3.04
C LEU A 78 -3.52 9.10 -1.61
N VAL A 79 -3.20 8.31 -0.59
CA VAL A 79 -3.28 8.77 0.80
C VAL A 79 -2.26 9.88 1.07
N ALA A 80 -1.03 9.73 0.59
CA ALA A 80 0.01 10.75 0.73
C ALA A 80 -0.38 12.06 0.02
N LEU A 81 -0.88 11.97 -1.22
CA LEU A 81 -1.34 13.12 -1.99
C LEU A 81 -2.49 13.85 -1.32
N ARG A 82 -3.45 13.13 -0.73
CA ARG A 82 -4.55 13.74 0.04
C ARG A 82 -4.02 14.55 1.25
N ARG A 83 -3.04 14.02 1.98
CA ARG A 83 -2.41 14.73 3.10
C ARG A 83 -1.68 16.00 2.62
N ILE A 84 -0.96 15.91 1.50
CA ILE A 84 -0.28 17.07 0.90
C ILE A 84 -1.30 18.13 0.48
N GLN A 85 -2.41 17.71 -0.13
CA GLN A 85 -3.49 18.61 -0.53
C GLN A 85 -4.11 19.33 0.67
N GLU A 86 -4.34 18.63 1.79
CA GLU A 86 -4.82 19.26 3.03
C GLU A 86 -3.88 20.35 3.52
N ILE A 87 -2.56 20.12 3.47
CA ILE A 87 -1.56 21.12 3.86
C ILE A 87 -1.59 22.33 2.93
N PHE A 88 -1.72 22.11 1.61
CA PHE A 88 -1.80 23.18 0.62
C PHE A 88 -3.07 24.03 0.73
N LEU A 89 -4.14 23.49 1.31
CA LEU A 89 -5.42 24.18 1.50
C LEU A 89 -5.55 24.83 2.87
N LEU A 90 -4.51 24.74 3.73
CA LEU A 90 -4.48 25.48 4.98
C LEU A 90 -4.55 26.99 4.69
N PRO A 91 -5.28 27.76 5.52
CA PRO A 91 -5.33 29.20 5.34
C PRO A 91 -3.92 29.77 5.41
N GLU A 92 -3.53 30.53 4.39
CA GLU A 92 -2.26 31.26 4.35
C GLU A 92 -2.19 32.17 5.58
N TYR A 93 -1.08 32.08 6.31
CA TYR A 93 -0.88 32.87 7.51
C TYR A 93 -0.48 34.30 7.14
N ASP A 94 -1.47 35.16 6.90
CA ASP A 94 -1.24 36.59 6.68
C ASP A 94 -1.05 37.29 8.03
N GLN A 95 0.14 37.13 8.61
CA GLN A 95 0.54 37.92 9.76
C GLN A 95 0.93 39.31 9.27
N GLN A 96 -0.04 40.21 9.21
CA GLN A 96 0.23 41.64 9.09
C GLN A 96 0.94 42.08 10.37
N ILE A 97 2.29 42.04 10.36
CA ILE A 97 3.09 42.59 11.45
C ILE A 97 2.79 44.09 11.50
N PRO A 98 2.13 44.60 12.55
CA PRO A 98 1.83 46.01 12.63
C PRO A 98 3.15 46.77 12.70
N VAL A 99 3.33 47.75 11.81
CA VAL A 99 4.50 48.63 11.83
C VAL A 99 4.51 49.36 13.18
N CYS A 100 5.60 49.22 13.94
CA CYS A 100 5.79 49.93 15.20
C CYS A 100 5.72 51.44 14.95
N LYS A 101 4.68 52.09 15.48
CA LYS A 101 4.52 53.55 15.39
C LYS A 101 5.40 54.30 16.40
N ASP A 102 5.80 53.63 17.48
CA ASP A 102 6.60 54.21 18.57
C ASP A 102 7.88 53.39 18.82
N ALA A 103 9.05 54.01 18.64
CA ALA A 103 10.35 53.37 18.84
C ALA A 103 10.70 53.08 20.32
N ASN A 104 9.93 53.63 21.26
CA ASN A 104 10.16 53.50 22.71
C ASN A 104 9.31 52.41 23.37
N ILE A 105 8.44 51.74 22.60
CA ILE A 105 7.56 50.67 23.08
C ILE A 105 7.94 49.39 22.36
N ALA A 106 8.52 48.44 23.07
CA ALA A 106 8.97 47.18 22.49
C ALA A 106 7.80 46.24 22.14
N ILE A 107 6.83 46.06 23.05
CA ILE A 107 5.64 45.22 22.85
C ILE A 107 4.49 45.78 23.71
N HIS A 108 3.29 45.95 23.14
CA HIS A 108 2.11 46.40 23.88
C HIS A 108 0.85 45.64 23.43
N PHE A 109 0.21 44.92 24.36
CA PHE A 109 -1.04 44.20 24.12
C PHE A 109 -2.19 44.98 24.77
N LYS A 110 -3.25 45.30 24.01
CA LYS A 110 -4.45 45.96 24.55
C LYS A 110 -5.69 45.12 24.29
N ASN A 111 -6.29 44.61 25.38
CA ASN A 111 -7.53 43.84 25.36
C ASN A 111 -7.53 42.66 24.36
N ALA A 112 -6.40 41.96 24.24
CA ALA A 112 -6.24 40.84 23.31
C ALA A 112 -6.70 39.53 23.98
N THR A 113 -7.53 38.75 23.27
CA THR A 113 -7.94 37.40 23.67
C THR A 113 -7.48 36.44 22.59
N PHE A 114 -6.78 35.38 22.98
CA PHE A 114 -6.28 34.36 22.07
C PHE A 114 -6.97 33.03 22.36
N LEU A 115 -7.42 32.38 21.31
CA LEU A 115 -8.08 31.07 21.35
C LEU A 115 -7.36 30.17 20.36
N TRP A 116 -7.05 28.96 20.78
CA TRP A 116 -6.48 27.95 19.90
C TRP A 116 -7.60 27.26 19.11
N ASP A 117 -7.41 27.08 17.81
CA ASP A 117 -8.36 26.31 17.00
C ASP A 117 -8.24 24.82 17.35
N GLU A 118 -9.35 24.18 17.70
CA GLU A 118 -9.39 22.75 18.06
C GLU A 118 -9.35 21.81 16.84
N LYS A 119 -9.41 22.34 15.61
CA LYS A 119 -9.47 21.57 14.35
C LYS A 119 -8.28 20.64 14.09
N GLY A 120 -7.21 20.72 14.87
CA GLY A 120 -6.06 19.81 14.78
C GLY A 120 -6.36 18.34 15.14
N ARG A 121 -7.54 18.02 15.70
CA ARG A 121 -7.89 16.64 16.13
C ARG A 121 -8.48 15.74 15.04
N ASP A 122 -8.96 16.30 13.93
CA ASP A 122 -9.56 15.51 12.84
C ASP A 122 -8.50 14.88 11.91
N PHE A 123 -7.28 15.43 11.89
CA PHE A 123 -6.14 14.96 11.11
C PHE A 123 -5.74 13.50 11.42
N LEU A 124 -5.98 13.03 12.65
CA LEU A 124 -5.60 11.68 13.09
C LEU A 124 -6.71 10.63 12.90
N ARG A 125 -7.94 11.03 12.51
CA ARG A 125 -9.10 10.12 12.45
C ARG A 125 -9.34 9.52 11.06
N PHE A 126 -8.72 10.07 10.01
CA PHE A 126 -8.96 9.68 8.61
C PHE A 126 -8.09 8.52 8.09
N SER A 127 -7.17 8.00 8.89
CA SER A 127 -6.31 6.84 8.52
C SER A 127 -7.05 5.50 8.45
N ARG A 128 -8.35 5.46 8.80
CA ARG A 128 -9.16 4.23 8.81
C ARG A 128 -9.94 4.03 7.51
N PHE A 129 -9.27 4.17 6.37
CA PHE A 129 -9.88 3.92 5.06
C PHE A 129 -9.71 2.45 4.66
N ASN A 130 -10.77 1.68 4.94
CA ASN A 130 -11.17 0.40 4.35
C ASN A 130 -10.19 -0.81 4.40
N GLN A 131 -10.33 -1.59 5.47
CA GLN A 131 -9.67 -2.88 5.72
C GLN A 131 -10.14 -4.03 4.80
N ASN A 132 -11.15 -3.82 3.95
CA ASN A 132 -11.71 -4.91 3.11
C ASN A 132 -10.91 -5.17 1.83
N LEU A 133 -10.08 -4.21 1.38
CA LEU A 133 -9.21 -4.40 0.21
C LEU A 133 -7.90 -5.16 0.56
N SER A 134 -7.61 -5.34 1.86
CA SER A 134 -6.40 -6.04 2.29
C SER A 134 -6.49 -7.55 2.13
N PHE A 135 -7.70 -8.14 2.10
CA PHE A 135 -7.86 -9.60 2.04
C PHE A 135 -7.45 -10.19 0.68
N PHE A 136 -7.74 -9.51 -0.42
CA PHE A 136 -7.31 -9.96 -1.75
C PHE A 136 -5.86 -9.59 -2.04
N CYS A 137 -5.37 -8.49 -1.47
CA CYS A 137 -3.97 -8.11 -1.55
C CYS A 137 -3.08 -9.08 -0.75
N ALA A 138 -3.50 -9.50 0.45
CA ALA A 138 -2.72 -10.31 1.40
C ALA A 138 -2.22 -11.66 0.87
N SER A 139 -2.97 -12.33 0.00
CA SER A 139 -2.54 -13.62 -0.59
C SER A 139 -1.37 -13.48 -1.57
N PHE A 140 -1.13 -12.27 -2.10
CA PHE A 140 0.01 -11.96 -2.97
C PHE A 140 1.10 -11.13 -2.28
N TYR A 141 0.87 -10.70 -1.04
CA TYR A 141 1.52 -9.57 -0.37
C TYR A 141 2.82 -9.86 0.40
N TRP A 142 3.34 -11.08 0.47
CA TRP A 142 4.47 -11.33 1.40
C TRP A 142 5.80 -11.73 0.75
N ASP A 143 5.95 -11.70 -0.58
CA ASP A 143 7.19 -12.17 -1.22
C ASP A 143 8.39 -11.20 -1.08
N ILE A 144 8.21 -9.98 -0.53
CA ILE A 144 9.30 -8.97 -0.44
C ILE A 144 9.44 -8.29 0.94
N GLU A 145 8.43 -8.32 1.83
CA GLU A 145 8.43 -7.48 3.04
C GLU A 145 8.91 -8.17 4.33
N THR A 146 9.72 -9.23 4.24
CA THR A 146 10.39 -9.80 5.42
C THR A 146 11.72 -9.14 5.80
N ASP A 147 12.21 -8.16 5.02
CA ASP A 147 13.47 -7.46 5.34
C ASP A 147 13.31 -6.02 5.88
N THR A 148 12.10 -5.43 5.91
CA THR A 148 11.93 -4.02 6.31
C THR A 148 11.08 -3.78 7.57
N ILE A 149 10.28 -4.76 8.02
CA ILE A 149 9.53 -4.65 9.29
C ILE A 149 10.39 -5.13 10.47
N ARG A 150 11.53 -4.46 10.72
CA ARG A 150 12.24 -4.54 12.00
C ARG A 150 12.48 -3.16 12.64
N CYS A 151 12.18 -2.05 11.96
CA CYS A 151 12.53 -0.73 12.47
C CYS A 151 11.36 0.25 12.34
N THR A 152 10.34 0.16 13.20
CA THR A 152 9.48 1.31 13.58
C THR A 152 8.46 0.88 14.65
N SER A 153 8.95 0.63 15.85
CA SER A 153 8.19 0.96 17.07
C SER A 153 9.19 1.44 18.12
N ILE A 154 9.68 2.66 17.90
CA ILE A 154 10.16 3.50 19.00
C ILE A 154 8.90 4.10 19.61
N ASP A 155 8.41 3.50 20.68
CA ASP A 155 7.54 4.19 21.63
C ASP A 155 8.42 5.15 22.45
N PRO A 156 8.08 6.44 22.58
CA PRO A 156 8.70 7.30 23.57
C PRO A 156 8.00 7.04 24.92
N GLY A 157 8.79 6.58 25.89
CA GLY A 157 8.46 6.75 27.31
C GLY A 157 8.76 8.17 27.78
#